data_AF-A0A4P5VG63-F1
#
_entry.id   AF-A0A4P5VG63-F1
#
_cell.length_a   1.000
_cell.length_b   1.000
_cell.length_c   1.000
_cell.angle_alpha   90.00
_cell.angle_beta   90.00
_cell.angle_gamma   90.00
#
_symmetry.space_group_name_H-M   'P 1'
#
loop_
_entity.id
_entity.type
_entity.pdbx_description
1 polymer ?
#
loop_
_entity_poly.entity_id
_entity_poly.type
_entity_poly.pdbx_seq_one_letter_code
_entity_poly.pdbx_strand_id
1 'polypeptide(L)'
;MPADLRLSPQQFALVCAANPGAVLELTADGQVIAMTPTGGEISARNNLLNTRLQIWALSEGGWRAFDSSGGFRFPDGSVLSPDAALVRLERWQALTPDQRSGFPPSRVSQGVTRAVARG
;
A
#
# COMPACT_ATOMS: atom_id res chain seq x y z
N MET A 1 17.42 2.06 -11.34
CA MET A 1 16.42 2.30 -12.40
C MET A 1 16.70 3.66 -13.03
N PRO A 2 16.51 3.83 -14.35
CA PRO A 2 16.65 5.14 -15.00
C PRO A 2 15.69 6.16 -14.37
N ALA A 3 16.15 7.39 -14.12
CA ALA A 3 15.36 8.41 -13.43
C ALA A 3 14.18 8.95 -14.28
N ASP A 4 14.29 8.80 -15.60
CA ASP A 4 13.33 9.18 -16.63
C ASP A 4 12.35 8.05 -16.98
N LEU A 5 12.51 6.84 -16.41
CA LEU A 5 11.56 5.75 -16.61
C LEU A 5 10.17 6.19 -16.14
N ARG A 6 9.17 6.04 -17.02
CA ARG A 6 7.76 6.26 -16.72
C ARG A 6 6.93 5.05 -17.11
N LEU A 7 6.10 4.58 -16.18
CA LEU A 7 5.20 3.45 -16.38
C LEU A 7 3.75 3.86 -16.16
N SER A 8 2.84 3.29 -16.94
CA SER A 8 1.44 3.26 -16.58
C SER A 8 1.20 2.33 -15.38
N PRO A 9 0.08 2.48 -14.65
CA PRO A 9 -0.27 1.57 -13.56
C PRO A 9 -0.34 0.10 -14.00
N GLN A 10 -0.76 -0.16 -15.24
CA GLN A 10 -0.82 -1.49 -15.82
C GLN A 10 0.58 -2.06 -16.07
N GLN A 11 1.49 -1.26 -16.63
CA GLN A 11 2.88 -1.68 -16.83
C GLN A 11 3.58 -1.93 -15.49
N PHE A 12 3.36 -1.05 -14.50
CA PHE A 12 3.88 -1.21 -13.16
C PHE A 12 3.44 -2.53 -12.51
N ALA A 13 2.15 -2.90 -12.63
CA ALA A 13 1.66 -4.18 -12.12
C ALA A 13 2.37 -5.40 -12.75
N LEU A 14 2.67 -5.36 -14.06
CA LEU A 14 3.44 -6.41 -14.73
C LEU A 14 4.88 -6.48 -14.20
N VAL A 15 5.51 -5.34 -13.95
CA VAL A 15 6.86 -5.28 -13.35
C VAL A 15 6.86 -5.89 -11.95
N CYS A 16 5.90 -5.54 -11.10
CA CYS A 16 5.78 -6.14 -9.76
C CYS A 16 5.54 -7.66 -9.83
N ALA A 17 4.66 -8.13 -10.73
CA ALA A 17 4.40 -9.56 -10.92
C ALA A 17 5.65 -10.34 -11.37
N ALA A 18 6.48 -9.73 -12.22
CA ALA A 18 7.74 -10.32 -12.67
C ALA A 18 8.86 -10.26 -11.60
N ASN A 19 8.72 -9.42 -10.58
CA ASN A 19 9.75 -9.17 -9.56
C ASN A 19 9.14 -9.22 -8.14
N PRO A 20 8.70 -10.40 -7.65
CA PRO A 20 7.93 -10.52 -6.41
C PRO A 20 8.70 -10.10 -5.14
N GLY A 21 10.03 -10.04 -5.18
CA GLY A 21 10.86 -9.55 -4.07
C GLY A 21 11.17 -8.06 -4.13
N ALA A 22 10.79 -7.36 -5.20
CA ALA A 22 11.05 -5.94 -5.36
C ALA A 22 10.02 -5.09 -4.60
N VAL A 23 10.48 -4.13 -3.81
CA VAL A 23 9.63 -3.16 -3.13
C VAL A 23 9.64 -1.87 -3.94
N LEU A 24 8.59 -1.67 -4.72
CA LEU A 24 8.47 -0.57 -5.67
C LEU A 24 7.22 0.25 -5.39
N GLU A 25 7.29 1.54 -5.70
CA GLU A 25 6.14 2.45 -5.75
C GLU A 25 6.06 3.14 -7.11
N LEU A 26 4.85 3.58 -7.47
CA LEU A 26 4.57 4.35 -8.67
C LEU A 26 3.97 5.70 -8.28
N THR A 27 4.60 6.79 -8.66
CA THR A 27 4.05 8.14 -8.46
C THR A 27 2.91 8.43 -9.45
N ALA A 28 2.17 9.52 -9.22
CA ALA A 28 1.08 9.92 -10.11
C ALA A 28 1.54 10.29 -11.53
N ASP A 29 2.77 10.79 -11.68
CA ASP A 29 3.38 11.06 -12.99
C ASP A 29 4.01 9.82 -13.63
N GLY A 30 3.92 8.65 -12.98
CA GLY A 30 4.40 7.37 -13.50
C GLY A 30 5.86 7.04 -13.19
N GLN A 31 6.54 7.82 -12.34
CA GLN A 31 7.90 7.53 -11.90
C GLN A 31 7.91 6.28 -11.01
N VAL A 32 8.87 5.39 -11.24
CA VAL A 32 9.07 4.20 -10.41
C VAL A 32 10.10 4.51 -9.32
N ILE A 33 9.71 4.33 -8.08
CA ILE A 33 10.57 4.48 -6.91
C ILE A 33 10.94 3.09 -6.41
N ALA A 34 12.24 2.81 -6.28
CA ALA A 34 12.73 1.62 -5.58
C ALA A 34 12.92 1.95 -4.10
N MET A 35 12.24 1.21 -3.24
CA MET A 35 12.39 1.36 -1.79
C MET A 35 13.57 0.53 -1.29
N THR A 36 14.42 1.14 -0.48
CA THR A 36 15.46 0.41 0.25
C THR A 36 14.88 -0.19 1.54
N PRO A 37 15.43 -1.30 2.04
CA PRO A 37 15.08 -1.81 3.37
C PRO A 37 15.23 -0.71 4.43
N THR A 38 14.27 -0.66 5.35
CA THR A 38 14.33 0.26 6.50
C THR A 38 15.32 -0.25 7.55
N GLY A 39 15.96 0.66 8.28
CA GLY A 39 16.78 0.31 9.44
C GLY A 39 15.97 -0.32 10.58
N GLY A 40 16.66 -0.96 11.54
CA GLY A 40 16.03 -1.72 12.63
C GLY A 40 15.07 -0.91 13.51
N GLU A 41 15.40 0.35 13.82
CA GLU A 41 14.53 1.20 14.64
C GLU A 41 13.22 1.55 13.93
N ILE A 42 13.29 1.87 12.63
CA ILE A 42 12.10 2.15 11.82
C ILE A 42 11.25 0.87 11.71
N SER A 43 11.89 -0.27 11.48
CA SER A 43 11.23 -1.58 11.44
C SER A 43 10.49 -1.89 12.76
N ALA A 44 11.14 -1.68 13.92
CA ALA A 44 10.53 -1.90 15.22
C ALA A 44 9.32 -0.96 15.48
N ARG A 45 9.44 0.32 15.09
CA ARG A 45 8.33 1.29 15.19
C ARG A 45 7.15 0.89 14.31
N ASN A 46 7.41 0.48 13.06
CA ASN A 46 6.37 0.02 12.13
C ASN A 46 5.69 -1.27 12.64
N ASN A 47 6.45 -2.20 13.24
CA ASN A 47 5.88 -3.40 13.83
C ASN A 47 4.92 -3.07 14.99
N LEU A 48 5.31 -2.15 15.89
CA LEU A 48 4.45 -1.71 16.98
C LEU A 48 3.20 -0.98 16.47
N LEU A 49 3.34 -0.12 15.45
CA LEU A 49 2.23 0.57 14.80
C LEU A 49 1.23 -0.43 14.20
N ASN A 50 1.72 -1.37 13.39
CA ASN A 50 0.88 -2.38 12.74
C ASN A 50 0.15 -3.25 13.76
N THR A 51 0.83 -3.64 14.84
CA THR A 51 0.23 -4.42 15.92
C THR A 51 -0.93 -3.67 16.58
N ARG A 52 -0.72 -2.39 16.95
CA ARG A 52 -1.77 -1.55 17.56
C ARG A 52 -2.94 -1.35 16.61
N LEU A 53 -2.67 -1.11 15.33
CA LEU A 53 -3.68 -0.88 14.32
C LEU A 53 -4.52 -2.14 14.06
N GLN A 54 -3.88 -3.31 14.02
CA GLN A 54 -4.53 -4.60 13.87
C GLN A 54 -5.43 -4.94 15.07
N ILE A 55 -4.95 -4.71 16.30
CA ILE A 55 -5.74 -4.92 17.51
C ILE A 55 -6.98 -4.03 17.50
N TRP A 56 -6.82 -2.74 17.18
CA TRP A 56 -7.93 -1.81 17.08
C TRP A 56 -8.95 -2.23 16.01
N ALA A 57 -8.49 -2.63 14.82
CA ALA A 57 -9.36 -3.06 13.73
C ALA A 57 -10.20 -4.29 14.11
N LEU A 58 -9.61 -5.22 14.87
CA LEU A 58 -10.31 -6.40 15.39
C LEU A 58 -11.29 -6.04 16.51
N SER A 59 -10.93 -5.10 17.40
CA SER A 59 -11.80 -4.70 18.50
C SER A 59 -13.02 -3.88 18.04
N GLU A 60 -12.82 -2.97 17.09
CA GLU A 60 -13.90 -2.16 16.51
C GLU A 60 -14.77 -3.00 15.56
N GLY A 61 -14.17 -3.96 14.85
CA GLY A 61 -14.83 -4.71 13.79
C GLY A 61 -15.08 -3.85 12.54
N GLY A 62 -15.42 -4.50 11.42
CA GLY A 62 -15.73 -3.78 10.17
C GLY A 62 -14.53 -3.11 9.49
N TRP A 63 -13.30 -3.48 9.87
CA TRP A 63 -12.06 -2.99 9.28
C TRP A 63 -11.11 -4.14 8.94
N ARG A 64 -10.25 -3.92 7.94
CA ARG A 64 -9.11 -4.76 7.60
C ARG A 64 -7.84 -3.92 7.61
N ALA A 65 -6.85 -4.35 8.37
CA ALA A 65 -5.54 -3.70 8.43
C ALA A 65 -4.56 -4.35 7.43
N PHE A 66 -3.60 -3.55 6.96
CA PHE A 66 -2.55 -3.94 6.04
C PHE A 66 -1.22 -3.39 6.54
N ASP A 67 -0.15 -4.15 6.35
CA ASP A 67 1.21 -3.79 6.75
C ASP A 67 1.87 -2.81 5.75
N SER A 68 3.15 -2.53 5.97
CA SER A 68 3.93 -1.57 5.21
C SER A 68 4.31 -2.01 3.79
N SER A 69 3.98 -3.24 3.39
CA SER A 69 4.33 -3.82 2.09
C SER A 69 3.15 -3.87 1.12
N GLY A 70 1.93 -3.66 1.63
CA GLY A 70 0.72 -3.63 0.81
C GLY A 70 0.63 -2.38 -0.05
N GLY A 71 0.65 -2.55 -1.38
CA GLY A 71 0.46 -1.46 -2.34
C GLY A 71 -1.02 -1.13 -2.59
N PHE A 72 -1.35 0.16 -2.70
CA PHE A 72 -2.71 0.64 -3.00
C PHE A 72 -2.70 1.57 -4.20
N ARG A 73 -3.71 1.43 -5.07
CA ARG A 73 -3.88 2.29 -6.23
C ARG A 73 -4.76 3.50 -5.90
N PHE A 74 -4.24 4.70 -6.07
CA PHE A 74 -4.94 5.95 -5.80
C PHE A 74 -5.70 6.46 -7.03
N PRO A 75 -6.65 7.40 -6.85
CA PRO A 75 -7.45 7.94 -7.95
C PRO A 75 -6.63 8.66 -9.03
N ASP A 76 -5.46 9.20 -8.66
CA ASP A 76 -4.51 9.84 -9.58
C ASP A 76 -3.67 8.84 -10.38
N GLY A 77 -3.85 7.53 -10.15
CA GLY A 77 -3.13 6.47 -10.82
C GLY A 77 -1.87 6.01 -10.09
N SER A 78 -1.40 6.72 -9.06
CA SER A 78 -0.25 6.29 -8.26
C SER A 78 -0.51 4.95 -7.56
N VAL A 79 0.55 4.21 -7.29
CA VAL A 79 0.54 2.96 -6.51
C VAL A 79 1.57 3.08 -5.40
N LEU A 80 1.11 3.25 -4.16
CA LEU A 80 1.97 3.55 -3.01
C LEU A 80 1.80 2.51 -1.90
N SER A 81 2.85 2.31 -1.10
CA SER A 81 2.90 1.40 0.05
C SER A 81 3.05 2.20 1.37
N PRO A 82 1.92 2.60 2.00
CA PRO A 82 1.97 3.33 3.27
C PRO A 82 2.56 2.47 4.39
N ASP A 83 3.07 3.06 5.48
CA ASP A 83 3.61 2.28 6.63
C ASP A 83 2.56 1.39 7.32
N ALA A 84 1.29 1.80 7.23
CA ALA A 84 0.14 1.03 7.64
C ALA A 84 -1.13 1.53 6.91
N ALA A 85 -2.09 0.65 6.64
CA ALA A 85 -3.38 1.04 6.07
C ALA A 85 -4.56 0.31 6.72
N LEU A 86 -5.71 0.96 6.71
CA LEU A 86 -7.01 0.40 7.07
C LEU A 86 -7.98 0.54 5.91
N VAL A 87 -8.76 -0.50 5.67
CA VAL A 87 -9.87 -0.48 4.70
C VAL A 87 -11.13 -0.98 5.39
N ARG A 88 -12.26 -0.33 5.15
CA ARG A 88 -13.56 -0.84 5.61
C ARG A 88 -13.78 -2.26 5.08
N LEU A 89 -14.14 -3.18 5.96
CA LEU A 89 -14.26 -4.60 5.62
C LEU A 89 -15.28 -4.84 4.51
N GLU A 90 -16.41 -4.12 4.52
CA GLU A 90 -17.41 -4.16 3.44
C GLU A 90 -16.81 -3.79 2.07
N ARG A 91 -15.93 -2.79 2.02
CA ARG A 91 -15.27 -2.34 0.79
C ARG A 91 -14.28 -3.39 0.31
N TRP A 92 -13.50 -3.96 1.23
CA TRP A 92 -12.60 -5.07 0.93
C TRP A 92 -13.36 -6.29 0.39
N GLN A 93 -14.48 -6.65 1.00
CA GLN A 93 -15.32 -7.76 0.58
C GLN A 93 -16.04 -7.50 -0.75
N ALA A 94 -16.29 -6.25 -1.11
CA ALA A 94 -16.85 -5.87 -2.42
C ALA A 94 -15.83 -5.95 -3.56
N LEU A 95 -14.52 -6.04 -3.28
CA LEU A 95 -13.49 -6.18 -4.31
C LEU A 95 -13.55 -7.55 -4.99
N THR A 96 -13.27 -7.57 -6.29
CA THR A 96 -13.04 -8.80 -7.04
C THR A 96 -11.77 -9.51 -6.57
N PRO A 97 -11.62 -10.82 -6.82
CA PRO A 97 -10.38 -11.54 -6.51
C PRO A 97 -9.13 -10.84 -7.06
N ASP A 98 -9.16 -10.41 -8.32
CA ASP A 98 -8.04 -9.72 -8.98
C ASP A 98 -7.69 -8.39 -8.30
N GLN A 99 -8.68 -7.64 -7.83
CA GLN A 99 -8.47 -6.40 -7.08
C GLN A 99 -7.87 -6.65 -5.69
N ARG A 100 -8.18 -7.79 -5.06
CA ARG A 100 -7.60 -8.18 -3.76
C ARG A 100 -6.19 -8.73 -3.88
N SER A 101 -5.89 -9.44 -4.96
CA SER A 101 -4.56 -10.01 -5.22
C SER A 101 -3.57 -9.01 -5.83
N GLY A 102 -4.08 -7.94 -6.46
CA GLY A 102 -3.28 -6.83 -6.99
C GLY A 102 -3.19 -5.65 -6.03
N PHE A 103 -3.35 -4.43 -6.56
CA PHE A 103 -3.36 -3.18 -5.79
C PHE A 103 -4.80 -2.70 -5.56
N PRO A 104 -5.35 -2.80 -4.33
CA PRO A 104 -6.71 -2.37 -4.05
C PRO A 104 -6.88 -0.87 -4.28
N PRO A 105 -8.03 -0.41 -4.77
CA PRO A 105 -8.28 1.02 -4.96
C PRO A 105 -8.42 1.74 -3.62
N SER A 106 -7.64 2.80 -3.40
CA SER A 106 -7.84 3.74 -2.30
C SER A 106 -8.82 4.84 -2.74
N ARG A 107 -9.84 5.12 -1.92
CA ARG A 107 -10.67 6.34 -2.08
C ARG A 107 -10.28 7.28 -0.95
N VAL A 108 -9.64 8.39 -1.30
CA VAL A 108 -9.10 9.37 -0.32
C VAL A 108 -10.22 10.19 0.35
N SER A 109 -11.44 10.19 -0.19
CA SER A 109 -12.58 10.87 0.44
C SER A 109 -13.30 9.98 1.48
N GLN A 110 -13.22 10.40 2.74
CA GLN A 110 -14.09 9.97 3.85
C GLN A 110 -13.96 8.48 4.25
N GLY A 111 -12.76 8.09 4.71
CA GLY A 111 -12.56 6.77 5.31
C GLY A 111 -11.10 6.35 5.44
N VAL A 112 -10.29 7.18 6.08
CA VAL A 112 -9.01 6.87 6.74
C VAL A 112 -8.20 5.73 6.11
N THR A 113 -7.43 6.05 5.07
CA THR A 113 -6.02 5.63 5.08
C THR A 113 -5.36 6.52 6.13
N ARG A 114 -5.24 6.07 7.38
CA ARG A 114 -4.26 6.69 8.31
C ARG A 114 -2.91 6.13 7.90
N ALA A 115 -2.39 6.65 6.79
CA ALA A 115 -0.98 6.52 6.50
C ALA A 115 -0.29 7.34 7.58
N VAL A 116 0.38 6.66 8.52
CA VAL A 116 1.50 7.32 9.19
C VAL A 116 2.51 7.52 8.07
N ALA A 117 2.81 8.77 7.75
CA ALA A 117 3.86 9.07 6.79
C ALA A 117 5.17 8.50 7.33
N ARG A 118 6.00 7.93 6.44
CA ARG A 118 7.37 7.56 6.77
C ARG A 118 8.04 8.77 7.40
N GLY A 119 8.48 8.61 8.65
CA GLY A 119 9.41 9.53 9.30
C GLY A 119 10.78 9.44 8.67
#